data_AF-A0A7J4EF69-F1
#
_entry.id   AF-A0A7J4EF69-F1
#
_cell.length_a   1.000
_cell.length_b   1.000
_cell.length_c   1.000
_cell.angle_alpha   90.00
_cell.angle_beta   90.00
_cell.angle_gamma   90.00
#
_symmetry.space_group_name_H-M   'P 1'
#
loop_
_entity.id
_entity.type
_entity.pdbx_description
1 polymer ?
#
loop_
_entity_poly.entity_id
_entity_poly.type
_entity_poly.pdbx_seq_one_letter_code
_entity_poly.pdbx_strand_id
1 'polypeptide(L)'
;MKMMRGGLKGKERLIGAVILVIAGVVGRIYLRGFLPDTPSWYITINGITQPVFMMDLFFVVATVSLLSGLLIGGYYSFFVPLSTMILTDLYYGNNYIFLFTWSGFVMLGFLGFLLTTRTKLSLRTLPLLFGVGIGGVLLYDLWTNFGCWLGWYPHTLDGLLLCYTVAIPFTLWHLLSTTVALSMVILPILYLKDHGTIHVQYSVKPSEKIATTVISTILIAFTPVTLFL
;
A
#
# COMPACT_ATOMS: atom_id res chain seq x y z
N MET A 1 -31.89 -13.90 -22.61
CA MET A 1 -31.98 -12.57 -21.96
C MET A 1 -30.72 -12.35 -21.12
N LYS A 2 -29.69 -11.72 -21.67
CA LYS A 2 -28.38 -11.54 -21.02
C LYS A 2 -28.51 -10.35 -20.07
N MET A 3 -28.75 -10.63 -18.79
CA MET A 3 -28.89 -9.59 -17.78
C MET A 3 -27.62 -8.75 -17.76
N MET A 4 -27.70 -7.50 -18.24
CA MET A 4 -26.64 -6.50 -18.10
C MET A 4 -26.50 -6.18 -16.61
N ARG A 5 -25.78 -7.03 -15.88
CA ARG A 5 -25.45 -6.82 -14.47
C ARG A 5 -24.39 -5.72 -14.39
N GLY A 6 -24.82 -4.53 -13.99
CA GLY A 6 -24.00 -3.32 -13.94
C GLY A 6 -22.87 -3.42 -12.91
N GLY A 7 -21.72 -2.84 -13.25
CA GLY A 7 -20.61 -2.66 -12.30
C GLY A 7 -20.95 -1.68 -11.18
N LEU A 8 -20.05 -1.57 -10.21
CA LEU A 8 -20.11 -0.71 -9.04
C LEU A 8 -20.51 0.72 -9.42
N LYS A 9 -21.65 1.15 -8.91
CA LYS A 9 -22.18 2.51 -9.05
C LYS A 9 -21.41 3.46 -8.12
N GLY A 10 -21.51 4.77 -8.36
CA GLY A 10 -20.80 5.78 -7.59
C GLY A 10 -21.00 5.67 -6.06
N LYS A 11 -22.24 5.38 -5.62
CA LYS A 11 -22.56 5.17 -4.20
C LYS A 11 -21.88 3.91 -3.62
N GLU A 12 -21.83 2.82 -4.38
CA GLU A 12 -21.21 1.56 -3.95
C GLU A 12 -19.69 1.69 -3.87
N ARG A 13 -19.08 2.42 -4.82
CA ARG A 13 -17.65 2.76 -4.79
C ARG A 13 -17.29 3.58 -3.56
N LEU A 14 -18.12 4.58 -3.22
CA LEU A 14 -17.93 5.40 -2.03
C LEU A 14 -18.04 4.58 -0.74
N ILE A 15 -19.07 3.73 -0.62
CA ILE A 15 -19.25 2.85 0.53
C ILE A 15 -18.03 1.93 0.68
N GLY A 16 -17.57 1.31 -0.41
CA GLY A 16 -16.36 0.48 -0.40
C GLY A 16 -15.12 1.25 0.08
N ALA A 17 -14.96 2.50 -0.36
CA ALA A 17 -13.83 3.32 0.05
C ALA A 17 -13.87 3.66 1.54
N VAL A 18 -15.05 4.01 2.07
CA VAL A 18 -15.24 4.25 3.50
C VAL A 18 -14.95 3.00 4.32
N ILE A 19 -15.41 1.83 3.88
CA ILE A 19 -15.10 0.55 4.53
C ILE A 19 -13.58 0.30 4.56
N LEU A 20 -12.88 0.54 3.44
CA LEU A 20 -11.42 0.37 3.39
C LEU A 20 -10.70 1.34 4.32
N VAL A 21 -11.11 2.61 4.39
CA VAL A 21 -10.51 3.58 5.31
C VAL A 21 -10.75 3.16 6.76
N ILE A 22 -11.98 2.78 7.13
CA ILE A 22 -12.29 2.32 8.48
C ILE A 22 -11.47 1.08 8.83
N ALA A 23 -11.42 0.08 7.94
CA ALA A 23 -10.64 -1.12 8.13
C ALA A 23 -9.14 -0.82 8.28
N GLY A 24 -8.61 0.12 7.50
CA GLY A 24 -7.21 0.56 7.60
C GLY A 24 -6.93 1.26 8.93
N VAL A 25 -7.78 2.19 9.34
CA VAL A 25 -7.61 2.97 10.59
C VAL A 25 -7.77 2.08 11.82
N VAL A 26 -8.88 1.35 11.91
CA VAL A 26 -9.17 0.43 13.03
C VAL A 26 -8.13 -0.68 13.06
N GLY A 27 -7.80 -1.27 11.92
CA GLY A 27 -6.77 -2.29 11.82
C GLY A 27 -5.42 -1.79 12.34
N ARG A 28 -4.96 -0.62 11.89
CA ARG A 28 -3.68 -0.03 12.34
C ARG A 28 -3.68 0.35 13.83
N ILE A 29 -4.83 0.71 14.41
CA ILE A 29 -4.90 1.10 15.83
C ILE A 29 -4.99 -0.13 16.74
N TYR A 30 -5.90 -1.06 16.45
CA TYR A 30 -6.25 -2.13 17.38
C TYR A 30 -5.48 -3.43 17.15
N LEU A 31 -5.00 -3.72 15.94
CA LEU A 31 -4.24 -4.95 15.69
C LEU A 31 -2.84 -4.92 16.31
N ARG A 32 -2.37 -3.76 16.77
CA ARG A 32 -1.02 -3.60 17.32
C ARG A 32 -0.83 -4.41 18.58
N GLY A 33 -1.86 -4.52 19.42
CA GLY A 33 -1.83 -5.32 20.64
C GLY A 33 -1.81 -6.85 20.41
N PHE A 34 -1.99 -7.31 19.16
CA PHE A 34 -1.88 -8.72 18.80
C PHE A 34 -0.53 -9.07 18.18
N LEU A 35 0.35 -8.08 17.95
CA LEU A 35 1.71 -8.36 17.51
C LEU A 35 2.50 -8.95 18.70
N PRO A 36 3.33 -9.98 18.46
CA PRO A 36 4.16 -10.56 19.52
C PRO A 36 5.13 -9.52 20.07
N ASP A 37 5.49 -9.63 21.35
CA ASP A 37 6.50 -8.78 21.99
C ASP A 37 7.87 -8.88 21.28
N THR A 38 8.79 -8.00 21.66
CA THR A 38 10.08 -7.73 20.98
C THR A 38 10.70 -8.91 20.22
N PRO A 39 11.23 -8.68 19.01
CA PRO A 39 11.60 -9.76 18.11
C PRO A 39 12.67 -10.66 18.74
N SER A 40 12.39 -11.96 18.85
CA SER A 40 13.34 -12.92 19.42
C SER A 40 14.42 -13.36 18.44
N TRP A 41 14.24 -13.11 17.14
CA TRP A 41 15.11 -13.59 16.08
C TRP A 41 15.88 -12.43 15.48
N TYR A 42 17.20 -12.58 15.43
CA TYR A 42 18.12 -11.57 14.93
C TYR A 42 18.93 -12.14 13.75
N ILE A 43 19.24 -11.27 12.80
CA ILE A 43 20.14 -11.56 11.69
C ILE A 43 21.28 -10.54 11.72
N THR A 44 22.50 -11.01 11.45
CA THR A 44 23.67 -10.14 11.34
C THR A 44 24.05 -10.03 9.86
N ILE A 45 23.94 -8.82 9.30
CA ILE A 45 24.32 -8.52 7.91
C ILE A 45 25.42 -7.46 7.96
N ASN A 46 26.58 -7.74 7.35
CA ASN A 46 27.74 -6.82 7.35
C ASN A 46 28.14 -6.32 8.75
N GLY A 47 28.07 -7.18 9.77
CA GLY A 47 28.42 -6.83 11.16
C GLY A 47 27.33 -6.05 11.92
N ILE A 48 26.18 -5.78 11.29
CA ILE A 48 25.03 -5.11 11.92
C ILE A 48 24.00 -6.18 12.30
N THR A 49 23.75 -6.34 13.59
CA THR A 49 22.72 -7.25 14.11
C THR A 49 21.38 -6.54 14.20
N GLN A 50 20.36 -7.10 13.56
CA GLN A 50 19.03 -6.52 13.49
C GLN A 50 17.96 -7.57 13.72
N PRO A 51 16.81 -7.18 14.30
CA PRO A 51 15.70 -8.11 14.44
C PRO A 51 15.11 -8.45 13.06
N VAL A 52 14.82 -9.73 12.83
CA VAL A 52 14.27 -10.24 11.57
C VAL A 52 12.81 -9.83 11.39
N PHE A 53 12.03 -9.87 12.47
CA PHE A 53 10.64 -9.47 12.46
C PHE A 53 10.52 -8.09 13.07
N MET A 54 9.91 -7.16 12.36
CA MET A 54 9.67 -5.80 12.85
C MET A 54 8.22 -5.70 13.32
N MET A 55 7.99 -4.98 14.42
CA MET A 55 6.65 -4.71 14.90
C MET A 55 6.03 -3.52 14.17
N ASP A 56 5.55 -3.77 12.96
CA ASP A 56 4.72 -2.81 12.25
C ASP A 56 3.44 -3.45 11.69
N LEU A 57 2.45 -2.59 11.48
CA LEU A 57 1.20 -2.91 10.81
C LEU A 57 1.21 -2.37 9.38
N PHE A 58 2.38 -2.33 8.73
CA PHE A 58 2.53 -1.87 7.36
C PHE A 58 1.55 -2.57 6.43
N PHE A 59 1.44 -3.90 6.56
CA PHE A 59 0.58 -4.73 5.73
C PHE A 59 -0.89 -4.30 5.75
N VAL A 60 -1.39 -3.74 6.85
CA VAL A 60 -2.78 -3.27 6.95
C VAL A 60 -3.00 -2.13 5.96
N VAL A 61 -2.15 -1.12 6.03
CA VAL A 61 -2.25 0.07 5.18
C VAL A 61 -1.92 -0.31 3.74
N ALA A 62 -0.87 -1.11 3.50
CA ALA A 62 -0.50 -1.59 2.18
C ALA A 62 -1.64 -2.37 1.50
N THR A 63 -2.31 -3.25 2.26
CA THR A 63 -3.45 -4.03 1.76
C THR A 63 -4.62 -3.13 1.39
N VAL A 64 -5.09 -2.23 2.27
CA VAL A 64 -6.21 -1.34 1.92
C VAL A 64 -5.86 -0.38 0.77
N SER A 65 -4.59 0.03 0.67
CA SER A 65 -4.07 0.85 -0.44
C SER A 65 -4.21 0.09 -1.75
N LEU A 66 -3.62 -1.11 -1.86
CA LEU A 66 -3.72 -1.93 -3.07
C LEU A 66 -5.17 -2.27 -3.41
N LEU A 67 -5.98 -2.67 -2.43
CA LEU A 67 -7.39 -3.00 -2.64
C LEU A 67 -8.22 -1.81 -3.13
N SER A 68 -7.89 -0.58 -2.71
CA SER A 68 -8.58 0.61 -3.21
C SER A 68 -8.39 0.80 -4.71
N GLY A 69 -7.18 0.55 -5.22
CA GLY A 69 -6.88 0.57 -6.65
C GLY A 69 -7.45 -0.63 -7.41
N LEU A 70 -7.41 -1.82 -6.81
CA LEU A 70 -7.86 -3.05 -7.43
C LEU A 70 -9.39 -3.17 -7.49
N LEU A 71 -10.10 -2.85 -6.41
CA LEU A 71 -11.54 -3.15 -6.29
C LEU A 71 -12.44 -1.95 -6.62
N ILE A 72 -11.94 -0.72 -6.45
CA ILE A 72 -12.75 0.52 -6.54
C ILE A 72 -12.25 1.45 -7.64
N GLY A 73 -10.93 1.57 -7.79
CA GLY A 73 -10.22 2.33 -8.81
C GLY A 73 -10.46 3.83 -8.80
N GLY A 74 -9.82 4.54 -9.74
CA GLY A 74 -9.96 5.99 -9.92
C GLY A 74 -9.53 6.78 -8.69
N TYR A 75 -10.27 7.83 -8.32
CA TYR A 75 -9.87 8.74 -7.24
C TYR A 75 -9.64 8.04 -5.90
N TYR A 76 -10.35 6.94 -5.66
CA TYR A 76 -10.25 6.19 -4.41
C TYR A 76 -8.89 5.52 -4.23
N SER A 77 -8.17 5.23 -5.32
CA SER A 77 -6.79 4.72 -5.26
C SER A 77 -5.81 5.70 -4.63
N PHE A 78 -6.16 6.99 -4.61
CA PHE A 78 -5.42 8.06 -3.95
C PHE A 78 -6.01 8.38 -2.56
N PHE A 79 -7.32 8.58 -2.47
CA PHE A 79 -7.94 9.06 -1.23
C PHE A 79 -7.96 8.03 -0.11
N VAL A 80 -8.13 6.74 -0.41
CA VAL A 80 -8.14 5.69 0.63
C VAL A 80 -6.81 5.58 1.36
N PRO A 81 -5.64 5.40 0.69
CA PRO A 81 -4.35 5.39 1.37
C PRO A 81 -4.09 6.67 2.16
N LEU A 82 -4.34 7.83 1.53
CA LEU A 82 -4.04 9.12 2.14
C LEU A 82 -4.90 9.38 3.39
N SER A 83 -6.21 9.12 3.31
CA SER A 83 -7.12 9.30 4.45
C SER A 83 -6.76 8.36 5.60
N THR A 84 -6.40 7.11 5.28
CA THR A 84 -5.97 6.13 6.28
C THR A 84 -4.75 6.64 7.04
N MET A 85 -3.73 7.12 6.31
CA MET A 85 -2.50 7.66 6.90
C MET A 85 -2.74 8.93 7.71
N ILE A 86 -3.46 9.91 7.18
CA ILE A 86 -3.78 11.16 7.91
C ILE A 86 -4.46 10.84 9.23
N LEU A 87 -5.52 10.02 9.22
CA LEU A 87 -6.30 9.73 10.42
C LEU A 87 -5.48 8.98 11.48
N THR A 88 -4.62 8.06 11.05
CA THR A 88 -3.82 7.26 11.97
C THR A 88 -2.58 8.00 12.48
N ASP A 89 -2.00 8.89 11.68
CA ASP A 89 -0.90 9.74 12.10
C ASP A 89 -1.37 10.89 13.01
N LEU A 90 -2.61 11.38 12.86
CA LEU A 90 -3.22 12.27 13.85
C LEU A 90 -3.38 11.60 15.22
N TYR A 91 -3.56 10.27 15.24
CA TYR A 91 -3.68 9.50 16.48
C TYR A 91 -2.32 9.21 17.12
N TYR A 92 -1.30 8.82 16.33
CA TYR A 92 0.02 8.43 16.85
C TYR A 92 1.05 9.57 16.91
N GLY A 93 0.83 10.66 16.17
CA GLY A 93 1.88 11.61 15.81
C GLY A 93 2.77 11.08 14.68
N ASN A 94 3.39 11.99 13.91
CA ASN A 94 4.37 11.62 12.89
C ASN A 94 5.48 12.69 12.79
N ASN A 95 6.63 12.29 12.26
CA ASN A 95 7.78 13.15 11.97
C ASN A 95 7.80 13.53 10.48
N TYR A 96 8.69 14.43 10.07
CA TYR A 96 8.84 14.91 8.68
C TYR A 96 8.91 13.82 7.58
N ILE A 97 9.27 12.57 7.93
CA ILE A 97 9.23 11.42 7.02
C ILE A 97 7.81 11.08 6.53
N PHE A 98 6.76 11.63 7.15
CA PHE A 98 5.36 11.35 6.84
C PHE A 98 5.07 11.51 5.34
N LEU A 99 5.66 12.50 4.68
CA LEU A 99 5.47 12.77 3.25
C LEU A 99 5.92 11.59 2.37
N PHE A 100 7.04 10.94 2.72
CA PHE A 100 7.52 9.73 2.02
C PHE A 100 6.60 8.54 2.28
N THR A 101 6.12 8.36 3.51
CA THR A 101 5.21 7.26 3.83
C THR A 101 3.84 7.43 3.14
N TRP A 102 3.29 8.65 3.13
CA TRP A 102 1.98 8.95 2.52
C TRP A 102 2.02 8.77 1.01
N SER A 103 3.03 9.36 0.36
CA SER A 103 3.24 9.20 -1.09
C SER A 103 3.53 7.75 -1.46
N GLY A 104 4.27 7.01 -0.63
CA GLY A 104 4.49 5.57 -0.81
C GLY A 104 3.20 4.77 -0.80
N PHE A 105 2.28 5.00 0.16
CA PHE A 105 1.01 4.27 0.19
C PHE A 105 0.08 4.67 -0.97
N VAL A 106 0.10 5.94 -1.37
CA VAL A 106 -0.57 6.39 -2.60
C VAL A 106 -0.02 5.67 -3.83
N MET A 107 1.30 5.47 -3.91
CA MET A 107 1.95 4.72 -4.99
C MET A 107 1.45 3.27 -5.04
N LEU A 108 1.29 2.60 -3.89
CA LEU A 108 0.68 1.26 -3.84
C LEU A 108 -0.75 1.25 -4.38
N GLY A 109 -1.59 2.19 -3.95
CA GLY A 109 -2.96 2.30 -4.47
C GLY A 109 -2.98 2.57 -5.98
N PHE A 110 -2.08 3.44 -6.46
CA PHE A 110 -1.94 3.76 -7.87
C PHE A 110 -1.49 2.55 -8.71
N LEU A 111 -0.56 1.72 -8.21
CA LEU A 111 -0.16 0.48 -8.87
C LEU A 111 -1.33 -0.50 -9.02
N GLY A 112 -2.14 -0.65 -7.97
CA GLY A 112 -3.37 -1.45 -8.03
C GLY A 112 -4.34 -0.93 -9.09
N PHE A 113 -4.53 0.39 -9.18
CA PHE A 113 -5.38 1.02 -10.19
C PHE A 113 -4.84 0.84 -11.60
N LEU A 114 -3.53 0.98 -11.81
CA LEU A 114 -2.91 0.82 -13.11
C LEU A 114 -3.09 -0.60 -13.64
N LEU A 115 -2.96 -1.61 -12.77
CA LEU A 115 -3.18 -3.00 -13.12
C LEU A 115 -4.60 -3.24 -13.66
N THR A 116 -5.61 -2.75 -12.96
CA THR A 116 -7.02 -2.99 -13.32
C THR A 116 -7.50 -2.20 -14.52
N THR A 117 -6.81 -1.11 -14.89
CA THR A 117 -7.07 -0.45 -16.18
C THR A 117 -6.62 -1.29 -17.39
N ARG A 118 -5.70 -2.24 -17.20
CA ARG A 118 -5.15 -3.10 -18.27
C ARG A 118 -5.66 -4.53 -18.22
N THR A 119 -6.12 -4.98 -17.04
CA THR A 119 -6.40 -6.39 -16.79
C THR A 119 -7.67 -6.57 -15.96
N LYS A 120 -8.50 -7.56 -16.32
CA LYS A 120 -9.67 -7.92 -15.53
C LYS A 120 -9.25 -8.79 -14.34
N LEU A 121 -9.75 -8.47 -13.15
CA LEU A 121 -9.55 -9.30 -11.97
C LEU A 121 -10.20 -10.68 -12.14
N SER A 122 -9.46 -11.75 -11.92
CA SER A 122 -9.94 -13.14 -11.91
C SER A 122 -8.89 -14.01 -11.23
N LEU A 123 -9.21 -15.26 -10.91
CA LEU A 123 -8.23 -16.22 -10.39
C LEU A 123 -7.06 -16.45 -11.37
N ARG A 124 -7.28 -16.27 -12.68
CA ARG A 124 -6.21 -16.38 -13.69
C ARG A 124 -5.16 -15.27 -13.61
N THR A 125 -5.52 -14.12 -13.05
CA THR A 125 -4.63 -12.95 -12.93
C THR A 125 -3.98 -12.86 -11.56
N LEU A 126 -4.14 -13.90 -10.74
CA LEU A 126 -3.60 -14.00 -9.39
C LEU A 126 -2.07 -13.88 -9.32
N PRO A 127 -1.25 -14.54 -10.16
CA PRO A 127 0.20 -14.37 -10.11
C PRO A 127 0.63 -12.92 -10.36
N LEU A 128 -0.07 -12.24 -11.27
CA LEU A 128 0.18 -10.83 -11.58
C LEU A 128 -0.19 -9.91 -10.41
N LEU A 129 -1.27 -10.21 -9.68
CA LEU A 129 -1.68 -9.48 -8.48
C LEU A 129 -0.63 -9.61 -7.37
N PHE A 130 -0.13 -10.82 -7.12
CA PHE A 130 0.97 -11.03 -6.18
C PHE A 130 2.26 -10.36 -6.63
N GLY A 131 2.58 -10.41 -7.92
CA GLY A 131 3.72 -9.68 -8.48
C GLY A 131 3.63 -8.17 -8.27
N VAL A 132 2.45 -7.57 -8.46
CA VAL A 132 2.21 -6.15 -8.18
C VAL A 132 2.26 -5.85 -6.67
N GLY A 133 1.77 -6.76 -5.82
CA GLY A 133 1.91 -6.63 -4.36
C GLY A 133 3.38 -6.62 -3.92
N ILE A 134 4.14 -7.64 -4.30
CA ILE A 134 5.57 -7.78 -3.98
C ILE A 134 6.37 -6.61 -4.55
N GLY A 135 6.20 -6.32 -5.86
CA GLY A 135 6.91 -5.22 -6.52
C GLY A 135 6.52 -3.85 -5.95
N GLY A 136 5.26 -3.68 -5.55
CA GLY A 136 4.79 -2.47 -4.89
C GLY A 136 5.43 -2.27 -3.53
N VAL A 137 5.51 -3.31 -2.70
CA VAL A 137 6.18 -3.24 -1.39
C VAL A 137 7.66 -2.91 -1.55
N LEU A 138 8.37 -3.58 -2.46
CA LEU A 138 9.76 -3.26 -2.76
C LEU A 138 9.92 -1.79 -3.18
N LEU A 139 9.05 -1.29 -4.05
CA LEU A 139 9.09 0.10 -4.48
C LEU A 139 8.80 1.07 -3.33
N TYR A 140 7.85 0.74 -2.44
CA TYR A 140 7.56 1.51 -1.23
C TYR A 140 8.79 1.59 -0.31
N ASP A 141 9.44 0.46 -0.06
CA ASP A 141 10.58 0.40 0.85
C ASP A 141 11.78 1.11 0.25
N LEU A 142 12.02 0.97 -1.07
CA LEU A 142 13.06 1.74 -1.74
C LEU A 142 12.80 3.26 -1.63
N TRP A 143 11.55 3.67 -1.79
CA TRP A 143 11.14 5.07 -1.72
C TRP A 143 11.25 5.67 -0.32
N THR A 144 10.74 4.97 0.69
CA THR A 144 10.75 5.45 2.07
C THR A 144 12.15 5.45 2.65
N ASN A 145 12.99 4.46 2.33
CA ASN A 145 14.40 4.47 2.73
C ASN A 145 15.19 5.58 2.05
N PHE A 146 14.86 5.94 0.81
CA PHE A 146 15.43 7.13 0.19
C PHE A 146 15.10 8.40 0.99
N GLY A 147 13.85 8.52 1.47
CA GLY A 147 13.45 9.58 2.39
C GLY A 147 14.21 9.57 3.71
N CYS A 148 14.41 8.39 4.32
CA CYS A 148 15.19 8.23 5.55
C CYS A 148 16.65 8.66 5.34
N TRP A 149 17.26 8.25 4.22
CA TRP A 149 18.62 8.65 3.88
C TRP A 149 18.75 10.17 3.75
N LEU A 150 17.82 10.82 3.03
CA LEU A 150 17.80 12.27 2.90
C LEU A 150 17.63 12.98 4.26
N GLY A 151 16.80 12.45 5.15
CA GLY A 151 16.47 13.08 6.41
C GLY A 151 17.46 12.86 7.56
N TRP A 152 18.11 11.69 7.64
CA TRP A 152 18.81 11.27 8.87
C TRP A 152 20.22 10.74 8.66
N TYR A 153 20.63 10.42 7.44
CA TYR A 153 21.95 9.82 7.18
C TYR A 153 22.90 10.84 6.53
N PRO A 154 24.22 10.67 6.72
CA PRO A 154 25.20 11.42 5.93
C PRO A 154 24.98 11.23 4.44
N HIS A 155 25.02 12.32 3.67
CA HIS A 155 24.84 12.30 2.21
C HIS A 155 26.13 11.84 1.50
N THR A 156 26.64 10.68 1.91
CA THR A 156 27.77 9.96 1.32
C THR A 156 27.30 8.59 0.82
N LEU A 157 28.11 7.95 -0.03
CA LEU A 157 27.82 6.62 -0.54
C LEU A 157 27.75 5.58 0.60
N ASP A 158 28.62 5.71 1.61
CA ASP A 158 28.59 4.85 2.79
C ASP A 158 27.31 5.05 3.62
N GLY A 159 26.86 6.30 3.78
CA GLY A 159 25.60 6.60 4.46
C GLY A 159 24.39 6.02 3.74
N LEU A 160 24.39 6.06 2.40
CA LEU A 160 23.37 5.42 1.56
C LEU A 160 23.37 3.90 1.74
N LEU A 161 24.53 3.25 1.58
CA LEU A 161 24.66 1.80 1.75
C LEU A 161 24.24 1.34 3.14
N LEU A 162 24.61 2.09 4.17
CA LEU A 162 24.23 1.81 5.55
C LEU A 162 22.71 1.89 5.72
N CYS A 163 22.07 2.96 5.25
CA CYS A 163 20.62 3.15 5.34
C CYS A 163 19.86 1.97 4.70
N TYR A 164 20.25 1.56 3.49
CA TYR A 164 19.59 0.45 2.80
C TYR A 164 19.91 -0.93 3.40
N THR A 165 21.12 -1.13 3.95
CA THR A 165 21.47 -2.38 4.64
C THR A 165 20.61 -2.57 5.89
N VAL A 166 20.45 -1.49 6.67
CA VAL A 166 19.65 -1.48 7.90
C VAL A 166 18.16 -1.69 7.60
N ALA A 167 17.71 -1.38 6.40
CA ALA A 167 16.31 -1.55 6.01
C ALA A 167 15.92 -2.99 5.64
N ILE A 168 16.87 -3.89 5.37
CA ILE A 168 16.60 -5.24 4.85
C ILE A 168 15.57 -6.01 5.71
N PRO A 169 15.66 -6.05 7.05
CA PRO A 169 14.69 -6.79 7.86
C PRO A 169 13.28 -6.19 7.80
N PHE A 170 13.15 -4.87 7.71
CA PHE A 170 11.85 -4.20 7.50
C PHE A 170 11.24 -4.64 6.17
N THR A 171 12.03 -4.61 5.10
CA THR A 171 11.56 -5.03 3.77
C THR A 171 11.10 -6.49 3.75
N LEU A 172 11.83 -7.39 4.42
CA LEU A 172 11.44 -8.80 4.54
C LEU A 172 10.11 -8.97 5.28
N TRP A 173 9.93 -8.23 6.38
CA TRP A 173 8.68 -8.25 7.14
C TRP A 173 7.52 -7.69 6.33
N HIS A 174 7.70 -6.55 5.67
CA HIS A 174 6.68 -5.93 4.82
C HIS A 174 6.24 -6.86 3.70
N LEU A 175 7.19 -7.54 3.05
CA LEU A 175 6.91 -8.51 1.98
C LEU A 175 6.09 -9.69 2.49
N LEU A 176 6.54 -10.32 3.58
CA LEU A 176 5.87 -11.48 4.16
C LEU A 176 4.44 -11.12 4.60
N SER A 177 4.32 -10.10 5.45
CA SER A 177 3.06 -9.68 6.06
C SER A 177 2.05 -9.23 4.99
N THR A 178 2.48 -8.43 4.00
CA THR A 178 1.60 -7.98 2.91
C THR A 178 1.20 -9.13 1.99
N THR A 179 2.11 -10.05 1.68
CA THR A 179 1.77 -11.21 0.84
C THR A 179 0.74 -12.12 1.52
N VAL A 180 0.90 -12.38 2.82
CA VAL A 180 -0.06 -13.15 3.60
C VAL A 180 -1.40 -12.42 3.67
N ALA A 181 -1.40 -11.13 3.98
CA ALA A 181 -2.62 -10.33 4.06
C ALA A 181 -3.37 -10.26 2.72
N LEU A 182 -2.65 -10.02 1.62
CA LEU A 182 -3.22 -10.05 0.28
C LEU A 182 -3.78 -11.43 -0.04
N SER A 183 -3.10 -12.52 0.29
CA SER A 183 -3.61 -13.88 0.05
C SER A 183 -4.94 -14.09 0.76
N MET A 184 -5.01 -13.74 2.05
CA MET A 184 -6.22 -13.91 2.87
C MET A 184 -7.40 -13.08 2.39
N VAL A 185 -7.15 -11.92 1.76
CA VAL A 185 -8.22 -11.01 1.32
C VAL A 185 -8.57 -11.18 -0.15
N ILE A 186 -7.58 -11.21 -1.04
CA ILE A 186 -7.83 -11.22 -2.50
C ILE A 186 -8.32 -12.59 -2.99
N LEU A 187 -7.83 -13.70 -2.42
CA LEU A 187 -8.23 -15.03 -2.87
C LEU A 187 -9.72 -15.29 -2.69
N PRO A 188 -10.33 -15.06 -1.50
CA PRO A 188 -11.77 -15.25 -1.34
C PRO A 188 -12.58 -14.31 -2.24
N ILE A 189 -12.15 -13.05 -2.39
CA ILE A 189 -12.83 -12.08 -3.26
C ILE A 189 -12.84 -12.55 -4.70
N LEU A 190 -11.70 -12.98 -5.24
CA LEU A 190 -11.62 -13.48 -6.61
C LEU A 190 -12.39 -14.78 -6.80
N TYR A 191 -12.35 -15.68 -5.81
CA TYR A 191 -13.11 -16.92 -5.84
C TYR A 191 -14.62 -16.64 -5.92
N LEU A 192 -15.15 -15.80 -5.02
CA LEU A 192 -16.57 -15.41 -5.02
C LEU A 192 -16.97 -14.66 -6.30
N LYS A 193 -16.04 -13.88 -6.86
CA LYS A 193 -16.26 -13.15 -8.11
C LYS A 193 -16.38 -14.10 -9.30
N ASP A 194 -15.46 -15.03 -9.43
CA ASP A 194 -15.41 -15.98 -10.55
C ASP A 194 -16.58 -16.98 -10.50
N HIS A 195 -17.11 -17.28 -9.30
CA HIS A 195 -18.35 -18.05 -9.11
C HIS A 195 -19.64 -17.21 -9.25
N GLY A 196 -19.52 -15.93 -9.59
CA GLY A 196 -20.66 -15.06 -9.88
C GLY A 196 -21.46 -14.61 -8.67
N THR A 197 -20.97 -14.83 -7.45
CA THR A 197 -21.59 -14.40 -6.19
C THR A 197 -21.43 -12.90 -5.98
N ILE A 198 -20.25 -12.35 -6.31
CA ILE A 198 -19.97 -10.91 -6.22
C ILE A 198 -19.56 -10.33 -7.58
N HIS A 199 -19.88 -9.07 -7.79
CA HIS A 199 -19.58 -8.36 -9.04
C HIS A 199 -18.60 -7.22 -8.79
N VAL A 200 -17.30 -7.53 -8.90
CA VAL A 200 -16.21 -6.55 -8.81
C VAL A 200 -15.84 -6.08 -10.21
N GLN A 201 -16.65 -5.16 -10.73
CA GLN A 201 -16.34 -4.37 -11.92
C GLN A 201 -16.71 -2.93 -11.62
N TYR A 202 -15.91 -1.97 -12.07
CA TYR A 202 -16.24 -0.56 -11.97
C TYR A 202 -15.92 0.12 -13.30
N SER A 203 -16.58 1.24 -13.54
CA SER A 203 -16.29 2.11 -14.68
C SER A 203 -15.66 3.39 -14.17
N VAL A 204 -14.53 3.77 -14.77
CA VAL A 204 -13.81 5.01 -14.45
C VAL A 204 -13.97 5.97 -15.61
N LYS A 205 -14.37 7.20 -15.31
CA LYS A 205 -14.47 8.25 -16.33
C LYS A 205 -13.06 8.64 -16.82
N PRO A 206 -12.89 9.07 -18.08
CA PRO A 206 -11.58 9.53 -18.57
C PRO A 206 -10.99 10.65 -17.72
N SER A 207 -11.81 11.61 -17.27
CA SER A 207 -11.39 12.68 -16.38
C SER A 207 -10.86 12.17 -15.04
N GLU A 208 -11.53 11.17 -14.46
CA GLU A 208 -11.11 10.54 -13.21
C GLU A 208 -9.77 9.81 -13.35
N LYS A 209 -9.55 9.12 -14.47
CA LYS A 209 -8.27 8.47 -14.76
C LYS A 209 -7.13 9.48 -14.89
N ILE A 210 -7.36 10.58 -15.61
CA ILE A 210 -6.37 11.65 -15.81
C ILE A 210 -6.03 12.28 -14.46
N ALA A 211 -7.04 12.71 -13.71
CA ALA A 211 -6.83 13.39 -12.45
C ALA A 211 -6.16 12.48 -11.41
N THR A 212 -6.55 11.20 -11.30
CA THR A 212 -5.87 10.24 -10.40
C THR A 212 -4.39 10.09 -10.74
N THR A 213 -4.07 9.95 -12.03
CA THR A 213 -2.68 9.85 -12.51
C THR A 213 -1.91 11.13 -12.17
N VAL A 214 -2.45 12.30 -12.55
CA VAL A 214 -1.80 13.60 -12.34
C VAL A 214 -1.57 13.88 -10.87
N ILE A 215 -2.59 13.71 -10.02
CA ILE A 215 -2.48 13.99 -8.58
C ILE A 215 -1.46 13.05 -7.91
N SER A 216 -1.51 11.75 -8.24
CA SER A 216 -0.56 10.78 -7.66
C SER A 216 0.88 11.07 -8.11
N THR A 217 1.08 11.38 -9.40
CA THR A 217 2.41 11.73 -9.93
C THR A 217 2.95 13.02 -9.32
N ILE A 218 2.12 14.06 -9.18
CA ILE A 218 2.52 15.32 -8.54
C ILE A 218 2.93 15.07 -7.09
N LEU A 219 2.12 14.35 -6.31
CA LEU A 219 2.45 14.06 -4.91
C LEU A 219 3.80 13.35 -4.78
N ILE A 220 4.02 12.31 -5.59
CA ILE A 220 5.26 11.52 -5.57
C ILE A 220 6.44 12.38 -6.00
N ALA A 221 6.32 13.13 -7.09
CA ALA A 221 7.42 13.96 -7.61
C ALA A 221 7.77 15.14 -6.70
N PHE A 222 6.78 15.72 -6.00
CA PHE A 222 6.99 16.86 -5.11
C PHE A 222 7.54 16.46 -3.74
N THR A 223 7.31 15.22 -3.30
CA THR A 223 7.72 14.75 -1.96
C THR A 223 9.20 14.96 -1.66
N PRO A 224 10.18 14.62 -2.53
CA PRO A 224 11.60 14.86 -2.22
C PRO A 224 11.94 16.35 -2.06
N VAL A 225 11.24 17.23 -2.79
CA VAL A 225 11.48 18.68 -2.76
C VAL A 225 11.05 19.28 -1.42
N THR A 226 10.00 18.74 -0.81
CA THR A 226 9.45 19.25 0.45
C THR A 226 10.39 19.12 1.65
N LEU A 227 11.39 18.23 1.61
CA LEU A 227 12.39 18.15 2.68
C LEU A 227 13.40 19.30 2.66
N PHE A 228 13.46 20.08 1.57
CA PHE A 228 14.38 21.19 1.39
C PHE A 228 13.70 22.57 1.50
N LEU A 229 12.40 22.61 1.81
CA LEU A 229 11.59 23.81 2.03
C LEU A 229 11.33 24.02 3.52
#